data_AF-X7YNR4-F1
#
_entry.id   AF-X7YNR4-F1
#
_cell.length_a   1.000
_cell.length_b   1.000
_cell.length_c   1.000
_cell.angle_alpha   90.00
_cell.angle_beta   90.00
_cell.angle_gamma   90.00
#
_symmetry.space_group_name_H-M   'P 1'
#
loop_
_entity.id
_entity.type
_entity.pdbx_description
1 polymer ?
#
loop_
_entity_poly.entity_id
_entity_poly.type
_entity_poly.pdbx_seq_one_letter_code
_entity_poly.pdbx_strand_id
1 'polypeptide(L)'
;MLNLASARLITGRSDNPHQVRSSAIAGLRRGPVVGIPGAPSGFSPTSPVSSSWLVCDALAPVPASGAAPVVTVIDGVPDMSGRQRILGESDAVVLRYGNETWVIRQGRRRASTRLTGQRCRGWG
;
A
#
# COMPACT_ATOMS: atom_id res chain seq x y z
N MET A 1 -2.46 -8.19 29.56
CA MET A 1 -2.89 -7.43 28.36
C MET A 1 -1.73 -7.43 27.37
N LEU A 2 -1.99 -7.57 26.05
CA LEU A 2 -0.91 -7.64 25.05
C LEU A 2 -0.42 -6.27 24.51
N ASN A 3 -1.28 -5.25 24.46
CA ASN A 3 -0.92 -3.89 24.00
C ASN A 3 -2.03 -2.87 24.38
N LEU A 4 -1.71 -1.57 24.30
CA LEU A 4 -2.66 -0.49 24.59
C LEU A 4 -3.81 -0.43 23.59
N ALA A 5 -3.56 -0.69 22.30
CA ALA A 5 -4.61 -0.72 21.28
C ALA A 5 -5.71 -1.74 21.64
N SER A 6 -5.32 -2.94 22.03
CA SER A 6 -6.25 -3.97 22.50
C SER A 6 -6.98 -3.53 23.78
N ALA A 7 -6.33 -2.81 24.70
CA ALA A 7 -6.98 -2.33 25.94
C ALA A 7 -8.08 -1.31 25.63
N ARG A 8 -7.81 -0.40 24.69
CA ARG A 8 -8.78 0.57 24.20
C ARG A 8 -9.95 -0.10 23.48
N LEU A 9 -9.68 -1.13 22.68
CA LEU A 9 -10.73 -1.92 22.02
C LEU A 9 -11.64 -2.62 23.02
N ILE A 10 -11.08 -3.28 24.03
CA ILE A 10 -11.86 -4.01 25.06
C ILE A 10 -12.70 -3.05 25.92
N THR A 11 -12.14 -1.89 26.27
CA THR A 11 -12.83 -0.89 27.11
C THR A 11 -13.77 0.02 26.31
N GLY A 12 -13.66 0.04 24.98
CA GLY A 12 -14.42 0.92 24.10
C GLY A 12 -14.05 2.41 24.25
N ARG A 13 -12.89 2.72 24.84
CA ARG A 13 -12.46 4.10 25.15
C ARG A 13 -11.01 4.32 24.76
N SER A 14 -10.67 5.56 24.38
CA SER A 14 -9.30 5.96 23.99
C SER A 14 -8.47 6.47 25.17
N ASP A 15 -8.73 5.96 26.37
CA ASP A 15 -8.08 6.43 27.59
C ASP A 15 -6.60 5.98 27.65
N ASN A 16 -5.81 6.72 28.41
CA ASN A 16 -4.42 6.37 28.72
C ASN A 16 -4.35 5.59 30.05
N PRO A 17 -3.40 4.66 30.20
CA PRO A 17 -3.27 3.89 31.43
C PRO A 17 -2.86 4.80 32.59
N HIS A 18 -3.47 4.58 33.76
CA HIS A 18 -3.05 5.23 35.00
C HIS A 18 -1.84 4.52 35.59
N GLN A 19 -0.76 5.26 35.83
CA GLN A 19 0.42 4.73 36.50
C GLN A 19 0.13 4.56 38.00
N VAL A 20 0.27 3.34 38.49
CA VAL A 20 0.07 2.98 39.90
C VAL A 20 1.27 2.19 40.42
N ARG A 21 1.43 2.15 41.75
CA ARG A 21 2.44 1.29 42.38
C ARG A 21 2.07 -0.18 42.23
N SER A 22 3.04 -1.07 42.08
CA SER A 22 2.78 -2.51 41.95
C SER A 22 2.00 -3.10 43.14
N SER A 23 2.21 -2.57 44.35
CA SER A 23 1.47 -2.98 45.56
C SER A 23 -0.03 -2.71 45.46
N ALA A 24 -0.46 -1.70 44.70
CA ALA A 24 -1.87 -1.36 44.53
C ALA A 24 -2.66 -2.42 43.76
N ILE A 25 -1.99 -3.25 42.93
CA ILE A 25 -2.61 -4.29 42.11
C ILE A 25 -2.19 -5.71 42.50
N ALA A 26 -1.35 -5.85 43.53
CA ALA A 26 -0.80 -7.14 43.94
C ALA A 26 -1.88 -8.09 44.52
N GLY A 27 -2.86 -7.54 45.24
CA GLY A 27 -3.95 -8.31 45.85
C GLY A 27 -5.14 -8.60 44.93
N LEU A 28 -5.14 -8.09 43.69
CA LEU A 28 -6.27 -8.28 42.77
C LEU A 28 -6.18 -9.62 42.05
N ARG A 29 -7.30 -10.34 41.94
CA ARG A 29 -7.39 -11.56 41.12
C ARG A 29 -7.14 -11.18 39.65
N ARG A 30 -6.14 -11.82 39.04
CA ARG A 30 -5.80 -11.62 37.61
C ARG A 30 -6.49 -12.67 36.76
N GLY A 31 -7.16 -12.23 35.71
CA GLY A 31 -7.70 -13.10 34.68
C GLY A 31 -6.64 -13.56 33.67
N PRO A 32 -7.05 -14.34 32.65
CA PRO A 32 -6.20 -14.70 31.53
C PRO A 32 -5.64 -13.47 30.81
N VAL A 33 -4.51 -13.66 30.14
CA VAL A 33 -3.96 -12.62 29.26
C VAL A 33 -4.84 -12.52 28.02
N VAL A 34 -5.34 -11.31 27.73
CA VAL A 34 -6.15 -11.00 26.54
C VAL A 34 -5.50 -9.94 25.66
N GLY A 35 -5.89 -9.92 24.39
CA GLY A 35 -5.51 -8.93 23.38
C GLY A 35 -5.30 -9.56 22.00
N ILE A 36 -4.99 -8.72 21.02
CA ILE A 36 -4.66 -9.15 19.64
C ILE A 36 -3.12 -9.19 19.52
N PRO A 37 -2.52 -10.38 19.32
CA PRO A 37 -1.08 -10.49 19.07
C PRO A 37 -0.68 -9.72 17.81
N GLY A 38 0.46 -9.02 17.85
CA GLY A 38 0.97 -8.24 16.72
C GLY A 38 0.28 -6.88 16.48
N ALA A 39 -0.80 -6.57 17.21
CA ALA A 39 -1.37 -5.23 17.16
C ALA A 39 -0.37 -4.19 17.72
N PRO A 40 -0.37 -2.96 17.17
CA PRO A 40 0.59 -1.95 17.58
C PRO A 40 0.39 -1.52 19.04
N SER A 41 1.49 -1.17 19.70
CA SER A 41 1.49 -0.69 21.09
C SER A 41 0.90 0.70 21.26
N GLY A 42 0.80 1.48 20.18
CA GLY A 42 0.17 2.79 20.13
C GLY A 42 -0.34 3.09 18.73
N PHE A 43 -1.21 4.10 18.63
CA PHE A 43 -1.78 4.55 17.36
C PHE A 43 -1.70 6.07 17.30
N SER A 44 -1.00 6.59 16.29
CA SER A 44 -0.77 8.02 16.08
C SER A 44 -1.06 8.35 14.62
N PRO A 45 -2.34 8.56 14.26
CA PRO A 45 -2.72 8.89 12.90
C PRO A 45 -2.21 10.28 12.54
N THR A 46 -1.74 10.43 11.30
CA THR A 46 -1.38 11.73 10.73
C THR A 46 -2.57 12.32 9.96
N SER A 47 -2.71 13.64 9.97
CA SER A 47 -3.72 14.37 9.19
C SER A 47 -3.04 15.29 8.19
N PRO A 48 -2.55 14.77 7.05
CA PRO A 48 -1.91 15.58 6.02
C PRO A 48 -2.95 16.49 5.34
N VAL A 49 -2.49 17.63 4.80
CA VAL A 49 -3.35 18.59 4.05
C VAL A 49 -3.93 17.96 2.77
N SER A 50 -3.22 17.00 2.19
CA SER A 50 -3.66 16.21 1.05
C SER A 50 -3.38 14.73 1.28
N SER A 51 -4.27 13.86 0.80
CA SER A 51 -4.09 12.41 0.82
C SER A 51 -3.83 11.92 -0.61
N SER A 52 -2.74 11.18 -0.80
CA SER A 52 -2.40 10.54 -2.07
C SER A 52 -1.75 9.20 -1.81
N TRP A 53 -2.06 8.22 -2.65
CA TRP A 53 -1.42 6.91 -2.63
C TRP A 53 -1.06 6.51 -4.05
N LEU A 54 0.03 5.76 -4.19
CA LEU A 54 0.48 5.24 -5.47
C LEU A 54 0.86 3.77 -5.33
N VAL A 55 0.69 3.04 -6.43
CA VAL A 55 1.21 1.68 -6.60
C VAL A 55 2.16 1.71 -7.79
N CYS A 56 3.39 1.28 -7.56
CA CYS A 56 4.44 1.24 -8.57
C CYS A 56 4.86 -0.21 -8.82
N ASP A 57 4.97 -0.58 -10.09
CA ASP A 57 5.61 -1.82 -10.53
C ASP A 57 7.01 -1.53 -11.10
N ALA A 58 7.97 -2.40 -10.80
CA ALA A 58 9.29 -2.36 -11.38
C ALA A 58 9.65 -3.75 -11.92
N LEU A 59 10.03 -3.80 -13.19
CA LEU A 59 10.59 -5.00 -13.81
C LEU A 59 12.10 -5.04 -13.54
N ALA A 60 12.62 -6.21 -13.18
CA ALA A 60 14.06 -6.38 -12.99
C ALA A 60 14.81 -6.07 -14.31
N PRO A 61 16.03 -5.48 -14.26
CA PRO A 61 16.79 -5.08 -15.45
C PRO A 61 17.17 -6.24 -16.39
N VAL A 62 17.08 -7.49 -15.91
CA VAL A 62 17.42 -8.67 -16.70
C VAL A 62 16.12 -9.30 -17.22
N PRO A 63 15.97 -9.50 -18.54
CA PRO A 63 14.85 -10.22 -19.11
C PRO A 63 15.04 -11.72 -18.87
N ALA A 64 15.01 -12.15 -17.61
CA ALA A 64 14.64 -13.53 -17.32
C ALA A 64 13.13 -13.61 -17.55
N SER A 65 12.73 -14.25 -18.64
CA SER A 65 11.33 -14.56 -18.91
C SER A 65 10.71 -15.19 -17.66
N GLY A 66 9.85 -14.45 -16.95
CA GLY A 66 9.17 -14.92 -15.75
C GLY A 66 9.57 -14.26 -14.41
N ALA A 67 10.45 -13.26 -14.39
CA ALA A 67 10.67 -12.49 -13.17
C ALA A 67 9.37 -11.75 -12.77
N ALA A 68 8.89 -11.99 -11.54
CA ALA A 68 7.75 -11.26 -11.00
C ALA A 68 8.11 -9.77 -10.81
N PRO A 69 7.18 -8.84 -11.11
CA PRO A 69 7.41 -7.43 -10.83
C PRO A 69 7.56 -7.20 -9.33
N VAL A 70 8.46 -6.29 -8.95
CA VAL A 70 8.49 -5.75 -7.59
C VAL A 70 7.39 -4.70 -7.51
N VAL A 71 6.47 -4.86 -6.57
CA VAL A 71 5.35 -3.93 -6.34
C VAL A 71 5.64 -3.12 -5.08
N THR A 72 5.54 -1.80 -5.19
CA THR A 72 5.71 -0.86 -4.07
C THR A 72 4.45 -0.03 -3.89
N VAL A 73 4.06 0.21 -2.65
CA VAL A 73 3.00 1.16 -2.28
C VAL A 73 3.64 2.38 -1.65
N ILE A 74 3.26 3.57 -2.12
CA ILE A 74 3.73 4.85 -1.61
C ILE A 74 2.54 5.59 -1.02
N ASP A 75 2.64 5.97 0.25
CA ASP A 75 1.72 6.90 0.91
C ASP A 75 2.35 8.31 0.90
N GLY A 76 1.74 9.23 0.16
CA GLY A 76 2.26 10.58 -0.09
C GLY A 76 2.56 10.89 -1.56
N VAL A 77 3.30 11.97 -1.78
CA VAL A 77 3.67 12.46 -3.12
C VAL A 77 5.07 11.97 -3.46
N PRO A 78 5.28 11.28 -4.59
CA PRO A 78 6.59 10.77 -4.97
C PRO A 78 7.50 11.91 -5.45
N ASP A 79 8.81 11.73 -5.26
CA ASP A 79 9.78 12.58 -5.93
C ASP A 79 9.81 12.26 -7.44
N MET A 80 9.60 13.30 -8.25
CA MET A 80 9.55 13.24 -9.71
C MET A 80 10.78 13.90 -10.37
N SER A 81 11.81 14.26 -9.60
CA SER A 81 13.02 14.92 -10.12
C SER A 81 13.96 13.98 -10.91
N GLY A 82 13.72 12.67 -10.84
CA GLY A 82 14.53 11.65 -11.52
C GLY A 82 14.06 11.32 -12.94
N ARG A 83 14.09 10.03 -13.28
CA ARG A 83 13.63 9.53 -14.60
C ARG A 83 12.12 9.24 -14.63
N GLN A 84 11.45 9.38 -13.50
CA GLN A 84 10.01 9.22 -13.36
C GLN A 84 9.31 10.41 -14.00
N ARG A 85 8.24 10.14 -14.76
CA ARG A 85 7.41 11.21 -15.33
C ARG A 85 5.97 10.73 -15.47
N ILE A 86 5.07 11.69 -15.50
CA ILE A 86 3.68 11.43 -15.89
C ILE A 86 3.67 11.10 -17.39
N LEU A 87 2.86 10.10 -17.78
CA LEU A 87 2.62 9.79 -19.18
C LEU A 87 1.86 10.96 -19.82
N GLY A 88 2.45 11.56 -20.85
CA GLY A 88 1.82 12.60 -21.65
C GLY A 88 0.67 12.04 -22.48
N GLU A 89 -0.06 12.93 -23.15
CA GLU A 89 -1.22 12.51 -23.93
C GLU A 89 -0.85 11.52 -25.04
N SER A 90 0.28 11.70 -25.71
CA SER A 90 0.70 10.79 -26.80
C SER A 90 1.45 9.54 -26.31
N ASP A 91 1.71 9.41 -25.01
CA ASP A 91 2.44 8.27 -24.46
C ASP A 91 1.51 7.09 -24.18
N ALA A 92 2.03 5.88 -24.33
CA ALA A 92 1.39 4.65 -23.90
C ALA A 92 2.43 3.63 -23.42
N VAL A 93 2.03 2.79 -22.47
CA VAL A 93 2.82 1.64 -22.03
C VAL A 93 2.05 0.37 -22.35
N VAL A 94 2.75 -0.61 -22.93
CA VAL A 94 2.19 -1.94 -23.23
C VAL A 94 2.72 -2.94 -22.22
N LEU A 95 1.82 -3.67 -21.57
CA LEU A 95 2.14 -4.63 -20.53
C LEU A 95 1.40 -5.93 -20.80
N ARG A 96 1.93 -7.04 -20.27
CA ARG A 96 1.26 -8.33 -20.27
C ARG A 96 0.90 -8.72 -18.84
N TYR A 97 -0.35 -9.13 -18.62
CA TYR A 97 -0.82 -9.66 -17.34
C TYR A 97 -1.56 -10.97 -17.62
N GLY A 98 -1.06 -12.06 -17.06
CA GLY A 98 -1.48 -13.40 -17.47
C GLY A 98 -1.24 -13.61 -18.98
N ASN A 99 -2.26 -14.04 -19.70
CA ASN A 99 -2.21 -14.28 -21.15
C ASN A 99 -2.71 -13.10 -21.99
N GLU A 100 -3.02 -11.97 -21.36
CA GLU A 100 -3.62 -10.82 -22.02
C GLU A 100 -2.63 -9.67 -22.14
N THR A 101 -2.65 -9.01 -23.30
CA THR A 101 -1.88 -7.80 -23.56
C THR A 101 -2.76 -6.58 -23.31
N TRP A 102 -2.19 -5.58 -22.65
CA TRP A 102 -2.89 -4.40 -22.19
C TRP A 102 -2.13 -3.15 -22.58
N VAL A 103 -2.87 -2.11 -22.95
CA VAL A 103 -2.33 -0.77 -23.19
C VAL A 103 -2.80 0.15 -22.08
N ILE A 104 -1.86 0.86 -21.45
CA ILE A 104 -2.12 1.92 -20.46
C ILE A 104 -1.84 3.27 -21.11
N ARG A 105 -2.86 4.15 -21.11
CA ARG A 105 -2.76 5.52 -21.62
C ARG A 105 -3.77 6.41 -20.90
N GLN A 106 -3.40 7.66 -20.59
CA GLN A 106 -4.28 8.64 -19.92
C GLN A 106 -4.98 8.06 -18.67
N GLY A 107 -4.24 7.31 -17.85
CA GLY A 107 -4.76 6.69 -16.62
C GLY A 107 -5.76 5.55 -16.84
N ARG A 108 -5.92 5.03 -18.06
CA ARG A 108 -6.85 3.95 -18.38
C ARG A 108 -6.13 2.75 -18.97
N ARG A 109 -6.53 1.56 -18.53
CA ARG A 109 -6.10 0.27 -19.07
C ARG A 109 -7.16 -0.23 -20.06
N ARG A 110 -6.74 -0.66 -21.25
CA ARG A 110 -7.61 -1.26 -22.28
C ARG A 110 -6.99 -2.55 -22.81
N ALA A 111 -7.81 -3.57 -23.01
CA ALA A 111 -7.34 -4.83 -23.59
C ALA A 111 -6.87 -4.57 -25.02
N SER A 112 -5.69 -5.09 -25.36
CA SER A 112 -5.22 -5.14 -26.74
C SER A 112 -5.92 -6.31 -27.42
N THR A 113 -7.23 -6.18 -27.70
CA THR A 113 -7.91 -7.09 -28.63
C THR A 113 -7.09 -7.07 -29.93
N ARG A 114 -6.74 -8.26 -30.46
CA ARG A 114 -6.00 -8.38 -31.73
C ARG A 114 -6.55 -7.35 -32.71
N LEU A 115 -5.74 -6.37 -33.08
CA LEU A 115 -6.07 -5.41 -34.12
C LEU A 115 -6.07 -6.17 -35.44
N THR A 116 -7.15 -6.91 -35.72
CA THR A 116 -7.44 -7.38 -37.07
C THR A 116 -7.77 -6.13 -37.89
N GLY A 117 -6.74 -5.47 -38.42
CA GLY A 117 -6.89 -4.43 -39.45
C GLY A 117 -6.86 -2.96 -39.03
N GLN A 118 -6.22 -2.55 -37.92
CA GLN A 118 -5.92 -1.13 -37.70
C GLN A 118 -4.43 -0.87 -37.52
N ARG A 119 -3.84 -0.53 -38.67
CA ARG A 119 -2.63 0.27 -38.92
C ARG A 119 -1.93 0.76 -37.65
N CYS A 120 -0.66 0.37 -37.53
CA CYS A 120 0.36 1.14 -36.84
C CYS A 120 0.18 2.63 -37.18
N ARG A 121 -0.41 3.42 -36.28
CA ARG A 121 -0.23 4.86 -36.30
C ARG A 121 0.96 5.14 -35.40
N GLY A 122 2.10 5.36 -36.04
CA GLY A 122 3.26 6.08 -35.52
C GLY A 122 3.91 5.50 -34.27
N TRP A 123 4.80 4.53 -34.46
CA TRP A 123 6.07 4.55 -33.73
C TRP A 123 7.12 4.96 -34.77
N GLY A 124 7.48 6.24 -34.75
CA GLY A 124 8.19 6.94 -35.82
C GLY A 124 7.43 8.18 -36.27
#